data_AF-A0A2N8ND14-F1
#
_entry.id   AF-A0A2N8ND14-F1
#
_cell.length_a   1.000
_cell.length_b   1.000
_cell.length_c   1.000
_cell.angle_alpha   90.00
_cell.angle_beta   90.00
_cell.angle_gamma   90.00
#
_symmetry.space_group_name_H-M   'P 1'
#
loop_
_entity.id
_entity.type
_entity.pdbx_description
1 polymer ?
#
loop_
_entity_poly.entity_id
_entity_poly.type
_entity_poly.pdbx_seq_one_letter_code
_entity_poly.pdbx_strand_id
1 'polypeptide(L)'
;MTRAERREARRRLLAARFYYWTEVRRRRFDDVMRILSEHEFFVDERSIMNVLRDVSHYLSDLHTRRETAAALRRAYPSWNWEG
;
A
#
# COMPACT_ATOMS: atom_id res chain seq x y z
N MET A 1 -12.12 -2.39 17.89
CA MET A 1 -11.66 -1.66 16.70
C MET A 1 -12.76 -0.74 16.20
N THR A 2 -12.56 0.58 16.24
CA THR A 2 -13.52 1.60 15.79
C THR A 2 -13.57 1.68 14.26
N ARG A 3 -14.58 2.39 13.73
CA ARG A 3 -14.68 2.64 12.27
C ARG A 3 -13.49 3.46 11.75
N ALA A 4 -12.99 4.40 12.56
CA ALA A 4 -11.84 5.23 12.22
C ALA A 4 -10.55 4.40 12.13
N GLU A 5 -10.32 3.52 13.10
CA GLU A 5 -9.17 2.61 13.11
C GLU A 5 -9.15 1.69 11.89
N ARG A 6 -10.30 1.11 11.53
CA ARG A 6 -10.42 0.28 10.31
C ARG A 6 -10.05 1.04 9.05
N ARG A 7 -10.50 2.28 8.94
CA ARG A 7 -10.21 3.14 7.79
C ARG A 7 -8.72 3.42 7.70
N GLU A 8 -8.09 3.76 8.81
CA GLU A 8 -6.66 4.04 8.87
C GLU A 8 -5.81 2.80 8.56
N ALA A 9 -6.16 1.64 9.11
CA ALA A 9 -5.50 0.38 8.79
C ALA A 9 -5.53 0.08 7.29
N ARG A 10 -6.69 0.27 6.64
CA ARG A 10 -6.84 0.07 5.19
C ARG A 10 -5.99 1.05 4.39
N ARG A 11 -5.90 2.31 4.80
CA ARG A 11 -5.09 3.34 4.13
C ARG A 11 -3.60 3.02 4.20
N ARG A 12 -3.11 2.62 5.39
CA ARG A 12 -1.72 2.19 5.56
C ARG A 12 -1.41 0.94 4.76
N LEU A 13 -2.34 -0.02 4.70
CA LEU A 13 -2.18 -1.22 3.88
C LEU A 13 -2.09 -0.88 2.38
N LEU A 14 -2.93 0.03 1.88
CA LEU A 14 -2.86 0.50 0.50
C LEU A 14 -1.49 1.12 0.18
N ALA A 15 -0.96 1.97 1.06
CA ALA A 15 0.38 2.52 0.89
C ALA A 15 1.49 1.46 0.96
N ALA A 16 1.37 0.48 1.87
CA ALA A 16 2.31 -0.62 1.95
C ALA A 16 2.30 -1.49 0.68
N ARG A 17 1.12 -1.67 0.05
CA ARG A 17 0.98 -2.38 -1.24
C ARG A 17 1.54 -1.59 -2.40
N PHE A 18 1.30 -0.29 -2.43
CA PHE A 18 1.95 0.61 -3.38
C PHE A 18 3.48 0.47 -3.31
N TYR A 19 4.05 0.64 -2.11
CA TYR A 19 5.50 0.50 -1.88
C TYR A 19 6.03 -0.89 -2.29
N TYR A 20 5.31 -1.97 -1.97
CA TYR A 20 5.73 -3.30 -2.38
C TYR A 20 5.78 -3.46 -3.90
N TRP A 21 4.78 -2.96 -4.62
CA TRP A 21 4.80 -3.08 -6.07
C TRP A 21 5.89 -2.21 -6.70
N THR A 22 6.12 -0.98 -6.22
CA THR A 22 7.12 -0.07 -6.81
C THR A 22 8.54 -0.41 -6.38
N GLU A 23 8.79 -0.73 -5.11
CA GLU A 23 10.15 -0.89 -4.59
C GLU A 23 10.60 -2.35 -4.55
N VAL A 24 9.71 -3.27 -4.14
CA VAL A 24 10.06 -4.69 -4.03
C VAL A 24 9.93 -5.38 -5.38
N ARG A 25 8.79 -5.21 -6.07
CA ARG A 25 8.52 -5.84 -7.37
C ARG A 25 8.93 -4.98 -8.56
N ARG A 26 9.37 -3.73 -8.33
CA ARG A 26 9.88 -2.80 -9.36
C ARG A 26 8.94 -2.61 -10.55
N ARG A 27 7.63 -2.57 -10.27
CA ARG A 27 6.59 -2.27 -11.26
C ARG A 27 6.51 -0.77 -11.52
N ARG A 28 6.11 -0.40 -12.74
CA ARG A 28 5.91 0.99 -13.12
C ARG A 28 4.68 1.55 -12.44
N PHE A 29 4.70 2.86 -12.19
CA PHE A 29 3.67 3.55 -11.44
C PHE A 29 2.26 3.34 -12.00
N ASP A 30 2.08 3.48 -13.31
CA ASP A 30 0.82 3.26 -14.03
C ASP A 30 0.28 1.82 -13.84
N ASP A 31 1.14 0.82 -13.98
CA ASP A 31 0.78 -0.57 -13.68
C ASP A 31 0.37 -0.77 -12.23
N VAL A 32 1.09 -0.16 -11.28
CA VAL A 32 0.76 -0.25 -9.85
C VAL A 32 -0.60 0.37 -9.57
N MET A 33 -0.88 1.56 -10.11
CA MET A 33 -2.17 2.24 -9.93
C MET A 33 -3.31 1.37 -10.44
N ARG A 34 -3.16 0.76 -11.63
CA ARG A 34 -4.14 -0.17 -12.19
C ARG A 34 -4.31 -1.42 -11.33
N ILE A 35 -3.23 -2.05 -10.85
CA ILE A 35 -3.29 -3.21 -9.96
C ILE A 35 -4.07 -2.88 -8.67
N LEU A 36 -3.70 -1.79 -8.01
CA LEU A 36 -4.34 -1.37 -6.77
C LEU A 36 -5.82 -1.01 -6.99
N SER A 37 -6.12 -0.33 -8.10
CA SER A 37 -7.46 0.12 -8.46
C SER A 37 -8.38 -1.05 -8.82
N GLU A 38 -7.96 -1.93 -9.74
CA GLU A 38 -8.83 -2.91 -10.38
C GLU A 38 -8.79 -4.31 -9.74
N HIS A 39 -7.67 -4.67 -9.08
CA HIS A 39 -7.43 -6.06 -8.65
C HIS A 39 -7.38 -6.21 -7.13
N GLU A 40 -6.96 -5.17 -6.39
CA GLU A 40 -6.75 -5.28 -4.94
C GLU A 40 -7.76 -4.49 -4.10
N PHE A 41 -7.96 -3.21 -4.39
CA PHE A 41 -8.72 -2.30 -3.52
C PHE A 41 -10.04 -1.82 -4.11
N PHE A 42 -10.29 -2.01 -5.42
CA PHE A 42 -11.55 -1.66 -6.09
C PHE A 42 -11.96 -0.21 -5.83
N VAL A 43 -11.02 0.72 -6.00
CA VAL A 43 -11.21 2.17 -5.81
C VAL A 43 -10.51 2.92 -6.93
N ASP A 44 -11.06 4.06 -7.32
CA ASP A 44 -10.49 4.86 -8.40
C ASP A 44 -9.06 5.36 -8.08
N GLU A 45 -8.25 5.55 -9.13
CA GLU A 45 -6.87 5.98 -9.00
C GLU A 45 -6.72 7.33 -8.29
N ARG A 46 -7.69 8.25 -8.44
CA ARG A 46 -7.66 9.54 -7.75
C ARG A 46 -7.82 9.35 -6.24
N SER A 47 -8.70 8.45 -5.79
CA SER A 47 -8.83 8.07 -4.38
C SER A 47 -7.55 7.43 -3.85
N ILE A 48 -6.89 6.58 -4.63
CA ILE A 48 -5.57 6.01 -4.28
C ILE A 48 -4.56 7.14 -4.08
N MET A 49 -4.45 8.08 -5.02
CA MET A 49 -3.54 9.22 -4.93
C MET A 49 -3.78 10.08 -3.70
N ASN A 50 -5.05 10.34 -3.36
CA ASN A 50 -5.41 11.08 -2.16
C ASN A 50 -4.95 10.33 -0.90
N VAL A 51 -5.16 9.01 -0.84
CA VAL A 51 -4.69 8.19 0.28
C VAL A 51 -3.16 8.23 0.38
N LEU A 52 -2.44 8.03 -0.72
CA LEU A 52 -0.96 8.06 -0.71
C LEU A 52 -0.43 9.41 -0.24
N ARG A 53 -1.10 10.52 -0.58
CA ARG A 53 -0.77 11.86 -0.08
C ARG A 53 -1.03 11.97 1.42
N ASP A 54 -2.20 11.52 1.88
CA ASP A 54 -2.60 11.55 3.29
C ASP A 54 -1.62 10.75 4.17
N VAL A 55 -1.09 9.63 3.67
CA VAL A 55 -0.15 8.76 4.40
C VAL A 55 1.31 8.89 3.93
N SER A 56 1.66 10.02 3.31
CA SER A 56 3.01 10.26 2.75
C SER A 56 4.15 10.09 3.75
N HIS A 57 3.95 10.46 5.02
CA HIS A 57 4.92 10.21 6.09
C HIS A 57 5.21 8.72 6.28
N TYR A 58 4.16 7.88 6.27
CA TYR A 58 4.32 6.43 6.39
C TYR A 58 5.07 5.85 5.18
N LEU A 59 4.75 6.30 3.96
CA LEU A 59 5.51 5.91 2.77
C LEU A 59 6.99 6.31 2.88
N SER A 60 7.29 7.53 3.33
CA SER A 60 8.67 8.00 3.52
C SER A 60 9.44 7.12 4.52
N ASP A 61 8.79 6.69 5.60
CA ASP A 61 9.36 5.77 6.57
C ASP A 61 9.72 4.41 5.95
N LEU A 62 8.84 3.85 5.12
CA LEU A 62 9.11 2.58 4.42
C LEU A 62 10.35 2.70 3.51
N HIS A 63 10.48 3.80 2.76
CA HIS A 63 11.64 4.05 1.90
C HIS A 63 12.92 4.24 2.71
N THR A 64 12.84 5.02 3.79
CA THR A 64 13.98 5.30 4.67
C THR A 64 14.53 4.02 5.29
N ARG A 65 13.63 3.12 5.74
CA ARG A 65 14.01 1.83 6.33
C ARG A 65 14.33 0.76 5.29
N ARG A 66 14.09 1.04 4.01
CA ARG A 66 14.18 0.05 2.91
C ARG A 66 13.43 -1.22 3.27
N GLU A 67 12.17 -1.07 3.66
CA GLU A 67 11.36 -2.18 4.14
C GLU A 67 11.33 -3.34 3.13
N THR A 68 11.47 -4.55 3.67
CA THR A 68 11.57 -5.77 2.86
C THR A 68 10.22 -6.43 2.71
N ALA A 69 10.05 -7.27 1.69
CA ALA A 69 8.85 -8.09 1.51
C ALA A 69 8.50 -8.91 2.77
N ALA A 70 9.52 -9.45 3.44
CA ALA A 70 9.34 -10.23 4.66
C ALA A 70 8.82 -9.39 5.83
N ALA A 71 9.34 -8.17 5.99
CA ALA A 71 8.88 -7.24 7.02
C ALA A 71 7.42 -6.81 6.79
N LEU A 72 7.06 -6.51 5.54
CA LEU A 72 5.68 -6.17 5.15
C LEU A 72 4.71 -7.34 5.40
N ARG A 73 5.10 -8.58 5.04
CA ARG A 73 4.32 -9.79 5.33
C ARG A 73 4.10 -9.99 6.82
N ARG A 74 5.13 -9.74 7.64
CA ARG A 74 5.01 -9.83 9.10
C ARG A 74 4.11 -8.75 9.68
N ALA A 75 4.15 -7.53 9.14
CA ALA A 75 3.31 -6.42 9.57
C ALA A 75 1.83 -6.60 9.16
N TYR A 76 1.57 -7.27 8.03
CA TYR A 76 0.24 -7.51 7.49
C TYR A 76 0.06 -9.00 7.13
N PRO A 77 -0.02 -9.89 8.14
CA PRO A 77 -0.02 -11.34 7.92
C PRO A 77 -1.32 -11.85 7.28
N SER A 78 -2.42 -11.10 7.39
CA SER A 78 -3.71 -11.47 6.80
C SER A 78 -3.85 -11.06 5.33
N TRP A 79 -2.90 -10.31 4.77
CA TRP A 79 -2.95 -9.89 3.38
C TRP A 79 -2.20 -10.87 2.48
N ASN A 80 -2.78 -11.21 1.32
CA ASN A 80 -2.08 -12.00 0.31
C ASN A 80 -1.13 -11.11 -0.49
N TRP A 81 0.18 -11.26 -0.26
CA TRP A 81 1.20 -10.43 -0.92
C TRP A 81 1.59 -10.89 -2.33
N GLU A 82 1.27 -12.13 -2.68
CA GLU A 82 1.71 -12.77 -3.93
C GLU A 82 0.70 -12.64 -5.07
N GLY A 83 -0.55 -12.23 -4.78
CA GLY A 83 -1.55 -11.80 -5.78
C GLY A 83 -1.85 -12.84 -6.84
#